data_AF-A0A536GAV7-F1
#
_entry.id   AF-A0A536GAV7-F1
#
_cell.length_a   1.000
_cell.length_b   1.000
_cell.length_c   1.000
_cell.angle_alpha   90.00
_cell.angle_beta   90.00
_cell.angle_gamma   90.00
#
_symmetry.space_group_name_H-M   'P 1'
#
loop_
_entity.id
_entity.type
_entity.pdbx_description
1 polymer ?
#
loop_
_entity_poly.entity_id
_entity_poly.type
_entity_poly.pdbx_seq_one_letter_code
_entity_poly.pdbx_strand_id
1 'polypeptide(L)'
;MAARRADALVAMSEHVLTGGTPALVAAGEARQMVVHVDVGVLTGESPDGLCNLENGVRLSAAAARRIGCDAEIIPVIERYGLPIDVGRKYRTAPPRLRRALEVRDRFCRYPGCGVPARRTQAHHHDPWFSGGGTNLAAMMLLCGFHHGRYQEGAYRIVKVGSEFQFETTDGAVIGHPRGVVMSESPLAEREAARAEWGGEHMDLDEMMWVLGEAFMPAEARAGPAN
;
A
#
# COMPACT_ATOMS: atom_id res chain seq x y z
N MET A 1 12.76 1.11 -24.28
CA MET A 1 11.40 0.53 -24.39
C MET A 1 11.19 -0.68 -23.47
N ALA A 2 12.18 -1.56 -23.26
CA ALA A 2 12.04 -2.74 -22.39
C ALA A 2 11.65 -2.41 -20.93
N ALA A 3 12.31 -1.43 -20.30
CA ALA A 3 12.00 -1.01 -18.92
C ALA A 3 10.53 -0.59 -18.74
N ARG A 4 10.01 0.27 -19.63
CA ARG A 4 8.60 0.69 -19.60
C ARG A 4 7.61 -0.45 -19.77
N ARG A 5 7.97 -1.49 -20.54
CA ARG A 5 7.13 -2.70 -20.71
C ARG A 5 7.13 -3.57 -19.45
N ALA A 6 8.28 -3.69 -18.79
CA ALA A 6 8.38 -4.39 -17.51
C ALA A 6 7.57 -3.67 -16.41
N ASP A 7 7.69 -2.34 -16.32
CA ASP A 7 6.91 -1.53 -15.38
C ASP A 7 5.40 -1.67 -15.61
N ALA A 8 4.98 -1.66 -16.88
CA ALA A 8 3.59 -1.88 -17.26
C ALA A 8 3.09 -3.28 -16.86
N LEU A 9 3.90 -4.32 -17.07
CA LEU A 9 3.55 -5.69 -16.67
C LEU A 9 3.41 -5.82 -15.14
N VAL A 10 4.32 -5.20 -14.39
CA VAL A 10 4.24 -5.15 -12.91
C VAL A 10 2.96 -4.44 -12.48
N ALA A 11 2.65 -3.27 -13.05
CA ALA A 11 1.43 -2.54 -12.73
C ALA A 11 0.16 -3.34 -13.07
N MET A 12 0.13 -4.05 -14.21
CA MET A 12 -0.97 -4.95 -14.56
C MET A 12 -1.11 -6.10 -13.56
N SER A 13 0.01 -6.69 -13.14
CA SER A 13 0.02 -7.80 -12.18
C SER A 13 -0.47 -7.36 -10.80
N GLU A 14 0.00 -6.19 -10.33
CA GLU A 14 -0.49 -5.57 -9.09
C GLU A 14 -1.99 -5.24 -9.17
N HIS A 15 -2.47 -4.80 -10.33
CA HIS A 15 -3.90 -4.54 -10.55
C HIS A 15 -4.75 -5.81 -10.41
N VAL A 16 -4.32 -6.92 -11.00
CA VAL A 16 -5.01 -8.21 -10.89
C VAL A 16 -5.01 -8.73 -9.45
N LEU A 17 -3.86 -8.65 -8.76
CA LEU A 17 -3.73 -9.13 -7.38
C LEU A 17 -4.55 -8.31 -6.37
N THR A 18 -4.67 -7.00 -6.60
CA THR A 18 -5.49 -6.10 -5.74
C THR A 18 -6.97 -6.10 -6.10
N GLY A 19 -7.31 -6.45 -7.34
CA GLY A 19 -8.68 -6.46 -7.86
C GLY A 19 -9.50 -7.71 -7.52
N GLY A 20 -8.89 -8.72 -6.89
CA GLY A 20 -9.60 -9.89 -6.40
C GLY A 20 -10.25 -10.74 -7.49
N THR A 21 -9.74 -10.74 -8.72
CA THR A 21 -10.27 -11.62 -9.79
C THR A 21 -10.07 -13.08 -9.37
N PRO A 22 -11.13 -13.82 -8.97
CA PRO A 22 -10.95 -15.10 -8.28
C PRO A 22 -10.41 -16.22 -9.18
N ALA A 23 -10.36 -15.99 -10.50
CA ALA A 23 -10.17 -17.03 -11.50
C ALA A 23 -8.78 -17.07 -12.17
N LEU A 24 -7.94 -16.04 -12.05
CA LEU A 24 -6.61 -16.01 -12.70
C LEU A 24 -5.47 -16.39 -11.75
N VAL A 25 -5.62 -16.04 -10.48
CA VAL A 25 -4.73 -16.44 -9.40
C VAL A 25 -5.66 -16.78 -8.26
N ALA A 26 -5.84 -18.06 -7.95
CA ALA A 26 -6.36 -18.40 -6.64
C ALA A 26 -5.48 -17.62 -5.64
N ALA A 27 -6.08 -16.75 -4.83
CA ALA A 27 -5.40 -16.12 -3.71
C ALA A 27 -5.09 -17.25 -2.70
N GLY A 28 -4.17 -18.12 -3.07
CA GLY A 28 -3.62 -19.17 -2.23
C GLY A 28 -2.83 -18.53 -1.10
N GLU A 29 -2.55 -19.35 -0.09
CA GLU A 29 -1.62 -19.01 0.99
C GLU A 29 -0.45 -18.16 0.48
N ALA A 30 -0.10 -17.13 1.26
CA ALA A 30 1.00 -16.23 0.96
C ALA A 30 2.20 -17.03 0.43
N ARG A 31 2.56 -16.81 -0.84
CA ARG A 31 3.76 -17.43 -1.43
C ARG A 31 4.94 -17.00 -0.56
N GLN A 32 5.51 -17.97 0.16
CA GLN A 32 6.70 -17.74 0.96
C GLN A 32 7.88 -17.57 0.01
N MET A 33 8.66 -16.52 0.24
CA MET A 33 9.91 -16.27 -0.46
C MET A 33 11.02 -16.23 0.58
N VAL A 34 12.06 -17.02 0.38
CA VAL A 34 13.28 -16.92 1.18
C VAL A 34 14.23 -15.98 0.46
N VAL A 35 14.58 -14.90 1.15
CA VAL A 35 15.54 -13.90 0.69
C VAL A 35 16.72 -13.93 1.65
N HIS A 36 17.90 -14.28 1.14
CA HIS A 36 19.15 -14.13 1.87
C HIS A 36 19.67 -12.73 1.59
N VAL A 37 19.81 -11.93 2.65
CA VAL A 37 20.27 -10.55 2.54
C VAL A 37 21.19 -10.19 3.69
N ASP A 38 22.36 -9.65 3.37
CA ASP A 38 23.23 -9.05 4.37
C ASP A 38 22.59 -7.76 4.89
N VAL A 39 22.57 -7.57 6.22
CA VAL A 39 21.99 -6.37 6.83
C VAL A 39 22.63 -5.10 6.27
N GLY A 40 23.95 -5.14 6.00
CA GLY A 40 24.69 -4.05 5.37
C GLY A 40 24.15 -3.62 3.99
N VAL A 41 23.54 -4.53 3.23
CA VAL A 41 22.90 -4.21 1.94
C VAL A 41 21.63 -3.39 2.15
N LEU A 42 20.86 -3.70 3.20
CA LEU A 42 19.63 -2.98 3.52
C LEU A 42 19.94 -1.58 4.05
N THR A 43 20.93 -1.45 4.93
CA THR A 43 21.40 -0.16 5.50
C THR A 43 22.21 0.68 4.52
N GLY A 44 22.78 0.07 3.49
CA GLY A 44 23.67 0.72 2.51
C GLY A 44 25.13 0.74 2.94
N GLU A 45 25.48 0.16 4.09
CA GLU A 45 26.85 0.05 4.59
C GLU A 45 27.71 -0.95 3.79
N SER A 46 27.07 -1.94 3.16
CA SER A 46 27.72 -2.96 2.32
C SER A 46 26.89 -3.19 1.06
N PRO A 47 26.93 -2.28 0.08
CA PRO A 47 26.06 -2.35 -1.10
C PRO A 47 26.33 -3.56 -2.00
N ASP A 48 27.55 -4.12 -1.93
CA ASP A 48 27.98 -5.30 -2.69
C ASP A 48 27.79 -6.64 -1.94
N GLY A 49 27.15 -6.61 -0.77
CA GLY A 49 26.86 -7.80 0.04
C GLY A 49 25.85 -8.74 -0.61
N LEU A 50 25.57 -9.86 0.07
CA LEU A 50 24.63 -10.87 -0.38
C LEU A 50 23.20 -10.31 -0.44
N CYS A 51 22.52 -10.51 -1.57
CA CYS A 51 21.10 -10.22 -1.73
C CYS A 51 20.52 -11.08 -2.86
N ASN A 52 19.96 -12.23 -2.50
CA ASN A 52 19.46 -13.20 -3.46
C ASN A 52 18.23 -13.95 -2.95
N LEU A 53 17.45 -14.44 -3.90
CA LEU A 53 16.48 -15.49 -3.66
C LEU A 53 17.19 -16.82 -3.39
N GLU A 54 16.50 -17.76 -2.76
CA GLU A 54 16.98 -19.12 -2.49
C GLU A 54 17.56 -19.83 -3.73
N ASN A 55 16.97 -19.58 -4.92
CA ASN A 55 17.45 -20.13 -6.19
C ASN A 55 18.70 -19.42 -6.77
N GLY A 56 19.32 -18.53 -6.01
CA GLY A 56 20.53 -17.80 -6.39
C GLY A 56 20.31 -16.56 -7.26
N VAL A 57 19.07 -16.26 -7.67
CA VAL A 57 18.77 -15.04 -8.43
C VAL A 57 19.04 -13.80 -7.57
N ARG A 58 19.93 -12.92 -8.03
CA ARG A 58 20.23 -11.67 -7.33
C ARG A 58 19.05 -10.72 -7.33
N LEU A 59 18.81 -10.08 -6.19
CA LEU A 59 17.89 -8.98 -6.02
C LEU A 59 18.66 -7.68 -5.83
N SER A 60 18.08 -6.57 -6.28
CA SER A 60 18.57 -5.26 -5.87
C SER A 60 18.16 -4.99 -4.42
N ALA A 61 18.95 -4.18 -3.71
CA ALA A 61 18.61 -3.73 -2.36
C ALA A 61 17.23 -3.04 -2.33
N ALA A 62 16.90 -2.27 -3.38
CA ALA A 62 15.60 -1.62 -3.55
C ALA A 62 14.45 -2.64 -3.64
N ALA A 63 14.64 -3.75 -4.36
CA ALA A 63 13.63 -4.80 -4.46
C ALA A 63 13.43 -5.52 -3.12
N ALA A 64 14.52 -5.88 -2.43
CA ALA A 64 14.45 -6.52 -1.11
C ALA A 64 13.73 -5.62 -0.08
N ARG A 65 14.06 -4.32 -0.03
CA ARG A 65 13.38 -3.35 0.83
C ARG A 65 11.90 -3.23 0.50
N ARG A 66 11.56 -3.13 -0.80
CA ARG A 66 10.17 -3.07 -1.26
C ARG A 66 9.36 -4.29 -0.84
N ILE A 67 9.91 -5.49 -1.00
CA ILE A 67 9.27 -6.74 -0.58
C ILE A 67 8.98 -6.69 0.92
N GLY A 68 9.95 -6.26 1.74
CA GLY A 68 9.79 -6.19 3.18
C GLY A 68 8.70 -5.22 3.67
N CYS A 69 8.43 -4.12 2.95
CA CYS A 69 7.50 -3.07 3.41
C CYS A 69 6.04 -3.53 3.62
N ASP A 70 5.58 -4.58 2.93
CA ASP A 70 4.20 -5.10 3.05
C ASP A 70 4.16 -6.63 3.28
N ALA A 71 5.30 -7.21 3.69
CA ALA A 71 5.44 -8.63 3.93
C ALA A 71 5.11 -9.04 5.38
N GLU A 72 4.79 -10.31 5.52
CA GLU A 72 4.93 -11.04 6.77
C GLU A 72 6.34 -11.62 6.82
N ILE A 73 7.14 -11.15 7.79
CA ILE A 73 8.57 -11.45 7.88
C ILE A 73 8.80 -12.41 9.03
N ILE A 74 9.55 -13.48 8.74
CA ILE A 74 10.14 -14.38 9.74
C ILE A 74 11.65 -14.25 9.58
N PRO A 75 12.34 -13.47 10.43
CA PRO A 75 13.76 -13.28 10.28
C PRO A 75 14.51 -14.52 10.78
N VAL A 76 15.41 -15.03 9.95
CA VAL A 76 16.38 -16.05 10.33
C VAL A 76 17.74 -15.36 10.33
N ILE A 77 18.44 -15.40 11.46
CA ILE A 77 19.77 -14.80 11.59
C ILE A 77 20.78 -15.93 11.36
N GLU A 78 21.70 -15.70 10.44
CA GLU A 78 22.74 -16.65 10.08
C GLU A 78 24.13 -16.10 10.42
N ARG A 79 25.07 -17.01 10.71
CA ARG A 79 26.50 -16.71 10.81
C ARG A 79 27.26 -17.79 10.04
N TYR A 80 28.02 -17.39 9.02
CA TYR A 80 28.77 -18.29 8.14
C TYR A 80 27.88 -19.38 7.48
N GLY A 81 26.65 -19.01 7.10
CA GLY A 81 25.68 -19.92 6.48
C GLY A 81 25.02 -20.91 7.45
N LEU A 82 25.23 -20.75 8.76
CA LEU A 82 24.57 -21.53 9.79
C LEU A 82 23.51 -20.67 10.51
N PRO A 83 22.24 -21.12 10.60
CA PRO A 83 21.21 -20.41 11.35
C PRO A 83 21.57 -20.42 12.84
N ILE A 84 21.61 -19.23 13.44
CA ILE A 84 21.92 -19.02 14.86
C ILE A 84 20.71 -18.58 15.67
N ASP A 85 19.72 -17.97 15.03
CA ASP A 85 18.48 -17.54 15.67
C ASP A 85 17.33 -17.45 14.65
N VAL A 86 16.11 -17.63 15.13
CA VAL A 86 14.88 -17.40 14.36
C VAL A 86 14.00 -16.47 15.18
N GLY A 87 13.83 -15.26 14.66
CA GLY A 87 12.98 -14.27 15.31
C GLY A 87 11.50 -14.57 15.13
N ARG A 88 10.69 -13.83 15.88
CA ARG A 88 9.22 -13.97 15.80
C ARG A 88 8.72 -13.52 14.44
N LYS A 89 7.67 -14.19 13.98
CA LYS A 89 6.85 -13.76 12.85
C LYS A 89 6.18 -12.43 13.15
N TYR A 90 6.32 -11.45 12.26
CA TYR A 90 5.57 -10.18 12.35
C TYR A 90 5.20 -9.64 10.96
N ARG A 91 4.15 -8.82 10.92
CA ARG A 91 3.77 -8.06 9.72
C ARG A 91 4.33 -6.65 9.81
N THR A 92 4.88 -6.17 8.72
CA THR A 92 5.31 -4.78 8.60
C THR A 92 4.12 -3.82 8.59
N ALA A 93 2.95 -4.25 8.10
CA ALA A 93 1.67 -3.59 8.34
C ALA A 93 0.56 -4.61 8.71
N PRO A 94 0.11 -4.70 9.98
CA PRO A 94 -1.00 -5.59 10.34
C PRO A 94 -2.34 -5.09 9.75
N PRO A 95 -3.33 -5.97 9.48
CA PRO A 95 -4.58 -5.61 8.80
C PRO A 95 -5.33 -4.43 9.43
N ARG A 96 -5.39 -4.36 10.77
CA ARG A 96 -6.00 -3.23 11.50
C ARG A 96 -5.32 -1.89 11.20
N LEU A 97 -3.99 -1.89 11.08
CA LEU A 97 -3.22 -0.69 10.77
C LEU A 97 -3.38 -0.34 9.30
N ARG A 98 -3.38 -1.34 8.41
CA ARG A 98 -3.67 -1.15 6.98
C ARG A 98 -5.02 -0.46 6.77
N ARG A 99 -6.06 -0.91 7.48
CA ARG A 99 -7.38 -0.30 7.43
C ARG A 99 -7.39 1.16 7.92
N ALA A 100 -6.70 1.44 9.03
CA ALA A 100 -6.56 2.81 9.52
C ALA A 100 -5.82 3.72 8.52
N LEU A 101 -4.78 3.20 7.85
CA LEU A 101 -4.06 3.91 6.80
C LEU A 101 -4.96 4.20 5.59
N GLU A 102 -5.81 3.26 5.17
CA GLU A 102 -6.76 3.47 4.06
C GLU A 102 -7.71 4.63 4.34
N VAL A 103 -8.28 4.67 5.55
CA VAL A 103 -9.20 5.72 5.97
C VAL A 103 -8.49 7.07 6.02
N ARG A 104 -7.28 7.13 6.59
CA ARG A 104 -6.52 8.38 6.72
C ARG A 104 -6.01 8.91 5.38
N ASP A 105 -5.41 8.05 4.57
CA ASP A 105 -4.68 8.48 3.37
C ASP A 105 -5.59 8.58 2.15
N ARG A 106 -6.60 7.70 2.02
CA ARG A 106 -7.57 7.58 0.90
C ARG A 106 -6.97 7.28 -0.48
N PHE A 107 -5.80 7.82 -0.76
CA PHE A 107 -5.02 7.68 -1.99
C PHE A 107 -3.53 7.53 -1.63
N CYS A 108 -2.72 7.27 -2.66
CA CYS A 108 -1.28 7.40 -2.56
C CYS A 108 -0.90 8.80 -2.03
N ARG A 109 -0.04 8.86 -1.00
CA ARG A 109 0.33 10.12 -0.35
C ARG A 109 1.29 10.98 -1.16
N TYR A 110 1.90 10.44 -2.21
CA TYR A 110 2.70 11.24 -3.13
C TYR A 110 1.85 12.38 -3.74
N PRO A 111 2.32 13.64 -3.71
CA PRO A 111 1.55 14.80 -4.16
C PRO A 111 1.00 14.64 -5.59
N GLY A 112 -0.31 14.88 -5.75
CA GLY A 112 -1.00 14.78 -7.05
C GLY A 112 -1.31 13.37 -7.54
N CYS A 113 -0.99 12.31 -6.77
CA CYS A 113 -1.28 10.94 -7.17
C CYS A 113 -2.73 10.54 -6.84
N GLY A 114 -3.53 10.23 -7.85
CA GLY A 114 -4.92 9.77 -7.70
C GLY A 114 -5.11 8.27 -7.51
N VAL A 115 -4.05 7.49 -7.25
CA VAL A 115 -4.18 6.04 -7.06
C VAL A 115 -4.88 5.76 -5.73
N PRO A 116 -6.04 5.04 -5.71
CA PRO A 116 -6.80 4.82 -4.49
C PRO A 116 -6.06 3.91 -3.51
N ALA A 117 -6.32 4.10 -2.21
CA ALA A 117 -5.67 3.38 -1.11
C ALA A 117 -5.74 1.86 -1.21
N ARG A 118 -6.74 1.28 -1.90
CA ARG A 118 -6.82 -0.18 -2.14
C ARG A 118 -5.71 -0.71 -3.07
N ARG A 119 -5.07 0.16 -3.86
CA ARG A 119 -3.99 -0.18 -4.82
C ARG A 119 -2.63 0.39 -4.39
N THR A 120 -2.43 0.52 -3.08
CA THR A 120 -1.19 1.02 -2.50
C THR A 120 -0.57 -0.01 -1.56
N GLN A 121 0.70 0.18 -1.25
CA GLN A 121 1.45 -0.56 -0.23
C GLN A 121 1.60 0.34 1.00
N ALA A 122 1.60 -0.27 2.18
CA ALA A 122 1.97 0.43 3.39
C ALA A 122 3.49 0.62 3.43
N HIS A 123 3.93 1.80 3.82
CA HIS A 123 5.33 2.21 3.77
C HIS A 123 5.72 2.82 5.10
N HIS A 124 6.79 2.31 5.72
CA HIS A 124 7.38 2.93 6.90
C HIS A 124 8.22 4.14 6.48
N HIS A 125 8.07 5.23 7.21
CA HIS A 125 8.98 6.39 7.10
C HIS A 125 10.42 5.98 7.43
N ASP A 126 10.59 5.37 8.61
CA ASP A 126 11.85 4.76 9.02
C ASP A 126 11.79 3.27 8.65
N PRO A 127 12.75 2.72 7.89
CA PRO A 127 12.65 1.36 7.40
C PRO A 127 12.47 0.33 8.54
N TRP A 128 11.67 -0.71 8.27
CA TRP A 128 11.39 -1.77 9.25
C TRP A 128 12.65 -2.44 9.79
N PHE A 129 13.66 -2.65 8.93
CA PHE A 129 14.92 -3.30 9.32
C PHE A 129 15.81 -2.40 10.18
N SER A 130 15.53 -1.09 10.21
CA SER A 130 16.17 -0.11 11.10
C SER A 130 15.37 0.11 12.40
N GLY A 131 14.37 -0.73 12.69
CA GLY A 131 13.53 -0.60 13.88
C GLY A 131 12.40 0.42 13.75
N GLY A 132 12.04 0.79 12.52
CA GLY A 132 10.95 1.73 12.25
C GLY A 132 9.62 1.32 12.89
N GLY A 133 8.91 2.31 13.44
CA GLY A 133 7.65 2.07 14.15
C GLY A 133 6.55 1.53 13.24
N THR A 134 5.92 0.43 13.64
CA THR A 134 4.72 -0.10 12.97
C THR A 134 3.47 0.50 13.60
N ASN A 135 3.22 1.77 13.31
CA ASN A 135 2.07 2.52 13.83
C ASN A 135 1.61 3.59 12.83
N LEU A 136 0.42 4.15 13.06
CA LEU A 136 -0.21 5.08 12.12
C LEU A 136 0.67 6.32 11.87
N ALA A 137 1.31 6.87 12.90
CA ALA A 137 2.12 8.08 12.79
C ALA A 137 3.48 7.88 12.09
N ALA A 138 3.92 6.64 11.91
CA ALA A 138 5.22 6.29 11.33
C ALA A 138 5.10 5.66 9.93
N MET A 139 3.87 5.54 9.42
CA MET A 139 3.60 4.86 8.16
C MET A 139 2.67 5.67 7.25
N MET A 140 2.71 5.38 5.95
CA MET A 140 1.83 5.96 4.93
C MET A 140 1.56 5.02 3.77
N LEU A 141 0.60 5.37 2.92
CA LEU A 141 0.30 4.64 1.69
C LEU A 141 1.01 5.22 0.46
N LEU A 142 1.68 4.36 -0.30
CA LEU A 142 2.28 4.68 -1.60
C LEU A 142 1.86 3.66 -2.66
N CYS A 143 1.56 4.09 -3.89
CA CYS A 143 1.32 3.16 -4.99
C CYS A 143 2.63 2.45 -5.40
N GLY A 144 2.54 1.31 -6.07
CA GLY A 144 3.73 0.53 -6.48
C GLY A 144 4.76 1.34 -7.28
N PHE A 145 4.29 2.29 -8.12
CA PHE A 145 5.16 3.21 -8.85
C PHE A 145 5.94 4.16 -7.93
N HIS A 146 5.25 4.93 -7.08
CA HIS A 146 5.91 5.88 -6.17
C HIS A 146 6.73 5.15 -5.11
N HIS A 147 6.26 4.02 -4.61
CA HIS A 147 7.02 3.20 -3.69
C HIS A 147 8.34 2.70 -4.32
N GLY A 148 8.31 2.24 -5.58
CA GLY A 148 9.53 1.89 -6.32
C GLY A 148 10.48 3.07 -6.49
N ARG A 149 9.96 4.23 -6.90
CA ARG A 149 10.76 5.47 -7.06
C ARG A 149 11.43 5.90 -5.75
N TYR A 150 10.75 5.75 -4.61
CA TYR A 150 11.35 5.98 -3.29
C TYR A 150 12.53 5.03 -3.03
N GLN A 151 12.36 3.73 -3.29
CA GLN A 151 13.41 2.73 -3.06
C GLN A 151 14.64 2.92 -3.96
N GLU A 152 14.43 3.52 -5.14
CA GLU A 152 15.47 3.96 -6.08
C GLU A 152 16.13 5.29 -5.68
N GLY A 153 15.67 5.95 -4.62
CA GLY A 153 16.19 7.23 -4.16
C GLY A 153 15.79 8.43 -5.02
N ALA A 154 14.73 8.32 -5.82
CA ALA A 154 14.28 9.41 -6.71
C ALA A 154 13.71 10.61 -5.96
N TYR A 155 13.26 10.42 -4.71
CA TYR A 155 12.77 11.45 -3.82
C TYR A 155 12.93 11.00 -2.36
N ARG A 156 12.85 11.95 -1.42
CA ARG A 156 12.82 11.68 0.02
C ARG A 156 11.44 11.96 0.60
N ILE A 157 11.17 11.31 1.72
CA ILE A 157 10.01 11.58 2.57
C ILE A 157 10.57 12.03 3.90
N VAL A 158 10.20 13.22 4.33
CA VAL A 158 10.62 13.79 5.61
C VAL A 158 9.40 14.04 6.47
N LYS A 159 9.54 13.85 7.77
CA LYS A 159 8.47 14.12 8.73
C LYS A 159 8.59 15.55 9.25
N VAL A 160 7.54 16.34 9.06
CA VAL A 160 7.44 17.74 9.53
C VAL A 160 6.27 17.81 10.52
N GLY A 161 6.60 17.77 11.81
CA GLY A 161 5.59 17.63 12.87
C GLY A 161 4.85 16.27 12.76
N SER A 162 3.54 16.33 12.54
CA SER A 162 2.68 15.14 12.34
C SER A 162 2.48 14.76 10.87
N GLU A 163 2.94 15.58 9.93
CA GLU A 163 2.74 15.36 8.50
C GLU A 163 4.00 14.82 7.82
N PHE A 164 3.79 14.23 6.65
CA PHE A 164 4.85 13.77 5.76
C PHE A 164 4.97 14.70 4.56
N GLN A 165 6.18 15.18 4.33
CA GLN A 165 6.56 16.04 3.22
C GLN A 165 7.44 15.26 2.24
N PHE A 166 7.19 15.45 0.96
CA PHE A 166 7.96 14.84 -0.11
C PHE A 166 8.96 15.86 -0.61
N GLU A 167 10.20 15.45 -0.80
CA GLU A 167 11.27 16.32 -1.25
C GLU A 167 12.03 15.68 -2.40
N THR A 168 12.49 16.51 -3.33
CA THR A 168 13.47 16.10 -4.33
C THR A 168 14.81 15.79 -3.65
N THR A 169 15.72 15.14 -4.37
CA THR A 169 17.04 14.77 -3.83
C THR A 169 17.90 15.98 -3.46
N ASP A 170 17.66 17.15 -4.05
CA ASP A 170 18.28 18.44 -3.70
C ASP A 170 17.52 19.19 -2.58
N GLY A 171 16.43 18.63 -2.03
CA GLY A 171 15.73 19.17 -0.87
C GLY A 171 14.60 20.16 -1.19
N ALA A 172 14.24 20.34 -2.46
CA ALA A 172 13.08 21.13 -2.82
C ALA A 172 11.79 20.36 -2.47
N VAL A 173 10.83 21.04 -1.86
CA VAL A 173 9.53 20.44 -1.52
C VAL A 173 8.79 20.08 -2.80
N ILE A 174 8.46 18.81 -2.95
CA ILE A 174 7.56 18.32 -3.99
C ILE A 174 6.15 18.66 -3.55
N GLY A 175 5.55 19.66 -4.20
CA GLY A 175 4.18 20.07 -3.97
C GLY A 175 3.33 19.92 -5.25
N HIS A 176 2.03 19.75 -5.06
CA HIS A 176 1.01 20.27 -5.96
C HIS A 176 -0.30 20.49 -5.17
N PRO A 177 -1.17 21.43 -5.60
CA PRO A 177 -2.25 21.95 -4.78
C PRO A 177 -3.21 20.82 -4.43
N ARG A 178 -3.55 20.68 -3.15
CA ARG A 178 -4.74 19.91 -2.76
C ARG A 178 -5.94 20.63 -3.39
N GLY A 179 -6.39 20.11 -4.52
CA GLY A 179 -7.53 20.62 -5.26
C GLY A 179 -8.43 19.48 -5.74
N VAL A 180 -8.63 18.45 -4.93
CA VAL A 180 -9.93 17.79 -4.96
C VAL A 180 -10.79 18.65 -4.04
N VAL A 181 -11.45 19.66 -4.61
CA VAL A 181 -12.69 20.14 -4.02
C VAL A 181 -13.54 18.88 -3.92
N MET A 182 -13.88 18.46 -2.71
CA MET A 182 -15.07 17.67 -2.55
C MET A 182 -16.17 18.61 -3.03
N SER A 183 -16.51 18.57 -4.32
CA SER A 183 -17.84 19.04 -4.69
C SER A 183 -18.72 18.18 -3.82
N GLU A 184 -19.47 18.81 -2.92
CA GLU A 184 -20.59 18.15 -2.29
C GLU A 184 -21.28 17.40 -3.41
N SER A 185 -21.24 16.06 -3.36
CA SER A 185 -22.11 15.31 -4.23
C SER A 185 -23.49 15.85 -3.85
N PRO A 186 -24.22 16.53 -4.75
CA PRO A 186 -25.58 16.89 -4.44
C PRO A 186 -26.20 15.56 -4.09
N LEU A 187 -26.66 15.43 -2.83
CA LEU A 187 -27.40 14.28 -2.33
C LEU A 187 -28.25 13.80 -3.50
N ALA A 188 -27.91 12.62 -4.05
CA ALA A 188 -28.42 12.18 -5.33
C ALA A 188 -29.94 12.32 -5.29
N GLU A 189 -30.51 13.11 -6.22
CA GLU A 189 -31.94 13.31 -6.28
C GLU A 189 -32.61 11.94 -6.30
N ARG A 190 -33.56 11.73 -5.37
CA ARG A 190 -34.28 10.46 -5.07
C ARG A 190 -34.85 9.71 -6.28
N GLU A 191 -34.86 10.32 -7.47
CA GLU A 191 -35.42 9.78 -8.70
C GLU A 191 -34.38 9.38 -9.76
N ALA A 192 -33.08 9.62 -9.56
CA ALA A 192 -32.04 9.24 -10.52
C ALA A 192 -31.77 7.72 -10.57
N ALA A 193 -32.22 6.96 -9.56
CA ALA A 193 -32.12 5.51 -9.52
C ALA A 193 -33.29 4.83 -10.26
N ARG A 194 -33.29 4.91 -11.59
CA ARG A 194 -34.00 3.92 -12.42
C ARG A 194 -32.98 3.14 -13.22
N ALA A 195 -32.73 1.90 -12.80
CA ALA A 195 -31.99 0.94 -13.60
C ALA A 195 -32.89 0.41 -14.72
N GLU A 196 -32.84 1.03 -15.89
CA GLU A 196 -33.19 0.35 -17.14
C GLU A 196 -31.94 -0.42 -17.61
N TRP A 197 -32.00 -1.74 -17.47
CA TRP A 197 -30.89 -2.66 -17.53
C TRP A 197 -30.12 -2.57 -18.85
N GLY A 198 -28.88 -2.05 -18.78
CA GLY A 198 -28.00 -1.81 -19.93
C GLY A 198 -26.52 -1.86 -19.57
N GLY A 199 -26.09 -2.83 -18.75
CA GLY A 199 -24.70 -3.31 -18.76
C GLY A 199 -23.58 -2.37 -18.27
N GLU A 200 -23.85 -1.41 -17.38
CA GLU A 200 -22.79 -0.65 -16.70
C GLU A 200 -22.51 -1.10 -15.26
N HIS A 201 -21.28 -0.82 -14.83
CA HIS A 201 -20.65 -1.31 -13.60
C HIS A 201 -21.47 -0.99 -12.34
N MET A 202 -21.58 -1.98 -11.46
CA MET A 202 -22.22 -1.87 -10.14
C MET A 202 -21.47 -0.85 -9.27
N ASP A 203 -22.17 0.20 -8.85
CA ASP A 203 -21.64 1.18 -7.91
C ASP A 203 -21.71 0.59 -6.48
N LEU A 204 -20.53 0.24 -5.96
CA LEU A 204 -20.36 -0.37 -4.64
C LEU A 204 -20.68 0.60 -3.51
N ASP A 205 -20.60 1.92 -3.73
CA ASP A 205 -20.90 2.92 -2.70
C ASP A 205 -22.43 3.05 -2.51
N GLU A 206 -23.21 2.93 -3.58
CA GLU A 206 -24.68 2.82 -3.56
C GLU A 206 -25.15 1.52 -2.89
N MET A 207 -24.54 0.37 -3.23
CA MET A 207 -24.90 -0.91 -2.61
C MET A 207 -24.65 -0.91 -1.10
N MET A 208 -23.56 -0.27 -0.66
CA MET A 208 -23.24 -0.12 0.76
C MET A 208 -24.23 0.79 1.50
N TRP A 209 -24.73 1.85 0.85
CA TRP A 209 -25.78 2.70 1.43
C TRP A 209 -27.10 1.95 1.57
N VAL A 210 -27.56 1.25 0.52
CA VAL A 210 -28.79 0.44 0.54
C VAL A 210 -28.72 -0.66 1.60
N LEU A 211 -27.56 -1.33 1.75
CA LEU A 211 -27.35 -2.32 2.80
C LEU A 211 -27.29 -1.69 4.19
N GLY A 212 -26.75 -0.49 4.33
CA GLY A 212 -26.76 0.26 5.59
C GLY A 212 -28.17 0.63 6.04
N GLU A 213 -29.01 1.12 5.12
CA GLU A 213 -30.43 1.43 5.34
C GLU A 213 -31.27 0.18 5.67
N ALA A 214 -30.90 -0.98 5.11
CA ALA A 214 -31.57 -2.25 5.38
C ALA A 214 -31.28 -2.80 6.80
N PHE A 215 -30.23 -2.33 7.46
CA PHE A 215 -29.83 -2.76 8.82
C PHE A 215 -30.25 -1.79 9.94
N MET A 216 -30.96 -0.70 9.61
CA MET A 216 -31.52 0.21 10.62
C MET A 216 -32.74 -0.45 11.31
N PRO A 217 -32.79 -0.52 12.66
CA PRO A 217 -33.97 -1.02 13.37
C PRO A 217 -35.20 -0.18 13.01
N ALA A 218 -36.35 -0.84 12.86
CA ALA A 218 -37.62 -0.24 12.40
C ALA A 218 -38.08 0.99 13.23
N GLU A 219 -37.56 1.16 14.44
CA GLU A 219 -37.83 2.26 15.36
C GLU A 219 -37.28 3.61 14.89
N ALA A 220 -36.26 3.63 14.02
CA ALA A 220 -35.68 4.86 13.47
C ALA A 220 -36.51 5.48 12.31
N ARG A 221 -37.61 4.84 11.89
CA ARG A 221 -38.47 5.29 10.77
C ARG A 221 -39.71 6.08 11.21
N ALA A 222 -39.95 6.24 12.51
CA ALA A 222 -41.02 7.08 13.01
C ALA A 222 -40.49 8.50 13.29
N GLY A 223 -40.75 9.43 12.37
CA GLY A 223 -40.63 10.87 12.67
C GLY A 223 -41.59 11.28 13.80
N PRO A 224 -41.35 12.41 14.49
CA PRO A 224 -42.18 12.82 15.61
C PRO A 224 -43.64 13.01 15.17
N ALA A 225 -44.56 12.38 15.91
CA ALA A 225 -45.99 12.55 15.72
C ALA A 225 -46.39 13.97 16.12
N ASN A 226 -46.89 14.75 15.16
CA ASN A 226 -47.75 15.91 15.38
C ASN A 226 -49.15 15.56 14.86
#